data_AF-A0A524P0V7-F1
#
_entry.id   AF-A0A524P0V7-F1
#
_cell.length_a   1.000
_cell.length_b   1.000
_cell.length_c   1.000
_cell.angle_alpha   90.00
_cell.angle_beta   90.00
_cell.angle_gamma   90.00
#
_symmetry.space_group_name_H-M   'P 1'
#
loop_
_entity.id
_entity.type
_entity.pdbx_description
1 polymer ?
#
loop_
_entity_poly.entity_id
_entity_poly.type
_entity_poly.pdbx_seq_one_letter_code
_entity_poly.pdbx_strand_id
1 'polypeptide(L)'
;IYHRNKKKGEEDYRYQDMRKRWAPRENLNAFFKIFIFQGIVIYIVNLSASFTIIQSEQSQFTVVSGFGLAIWMIGFYFEVVGDKQLKIFISNFENKGKIIQTGLWKYTRHPNYFGEATMWWGLFIFSLPISFPLSLFTIISPIWITFFLLRVSGVPLLEKRYEGNPEYELYKKRTSKFFPLPQKN
;
A
#
# COMPACT_ATOMS: atom_id res chain seq x y z
N ILE A 1 11.12 5.87 -11.99
CA ILE A 1 10.98 4.52 -12.62
C ILE A 1 11.71 4.46 -13.95
N TYR A 2 11.45 5.36 -14.90
CA TYR A 2 12.12 5.43 -16.21
C TYR A 2 13.66 5.42 -16.12
N HIS A 3 14.28 6.28 -15.30
CA HIS A 3 15.74 6.29 -15.14
C HIS A 3 16.34 5.02 -14.50
N ARG A 4 15.57 4.29 -13.69
CA ARG A 4 16.01 3.02 -13.08
C ARG A 4 15.99 1.87 -14.08
N ASN A 5 15.02 1.88 -15.00
CA ASN A 5 14.86 0.84 -16.02
C ASN A 5 15.62 1.16 -17.31
N LYS A 6 15.91 2.43 -17.61
CA LYS A 6 16.70 2.87 -18.77
C LYS A 6 18.11 2.25 -18.79
N LYS A 7 18.70 1.96 -17.62
CA LYS A 7 20.00 1.29 -17.50
C LYS A 7 19.96 -0.22 -17.67
N LYS A 8 18.79 -0.86 -17.62
CA LYS A 8 18.68 -2.32 -17.74
C LYS A 8 18.64 -2.82 -19.18
N GLY A 9 18.40 -1.94 -20.15
CA GLY A 9 18.35 -2.27 -21.59
C GLY A 9 17.14 -3.12 -22.00
N GLU A 10 16.68 -4.02 -21.13
CA GLU A 10 15.64 -5.00 -21.38
C GLU A 10 14.43 -4.80 -20.47
N GLU A 11 13.24 -5.07 -21.02
CA GLU A 11 11.98 -5.16 -20.28
C GLU A 11 12.07 -6.29 -19.22
N ASP A 12 11.48 -6.09 -18.04
CA ASP A 12 11.48 -7.10 -16.97
C ASP A 12 10.83 -8.40 -17.49
N TYR A 13 11.50 -9.54 -17.26
CA TYR A 13 11.13 -10.86 -17.78
C TYR A 13 9.66 -11.22 -17.56
N ARG A 14 9.04 -10.74 -16.46
CA ARG A 14 7.63 -10.98 -16.16
C ARG A 14 6.71 -10.35 -17.21
N TYR A 15 7.01 -9.14 -17.67
CA TYR A 15 6.24 -8.48 -18.73
C TYR A 15 6.49 -9.13 -20.09
N GLN A 16 7.71 -9.60 -20.35
CA GLN A 16 8.01 -10.36 -21.58
C GLN A 16 7.19 -11.65 -21.64
N ASP A 17 7.12 -12.41 -20.55
CA ASP A 17 6.30 -13.63 -20.46
C ASP A 17 4.81 -13.33 -20.62
N MET A 18 4.32 -12.22 -20.04
CA MET A 18 2.94 -11.78 -20.22
C MET A 18 2.63 -11.42 -21.68
N ARG A 19 3.55 -10.72 -22.36
CA ARG A 19 3.40 -10.39 -23.79
C ARG A 19 3.36 -11.64 -24.65
N LYS A 20 4.26 -12.60 -24.43
CA LYS A 20 4.25 -13.91 -25.13
C LYS A 20 2.92 -14.64 -24.96
N ARG A 21 2.35 -14.66 -23.74
CA ARG A 21 1.04 -15.28 -23.45
C ARG A 21 -0.15 -14.56 -24.09
N TRP A 22 0.00 -13.29 -24.44
CA TRP A 22 -1.07 -12.44 -24.96
C TRP A 22 -0.95 -12.16 -26.46
N ALA A 23 0.04 -12.77 -27.11
CA ALA A 23 0.22 -12.70 -28.55
C ALA A 23 -0.99 -13.29 -29.29
N PRO A 24 -1.38 -12.72 -30.45
CA PRO A 24 -0.76 -11.58 -31.15
C PRO A 24 -1.31 -10.21 -30.72
N ARG A 25 -2.12 -10.14 -29.65
CA ARG A 25 -2.79 -8.91 -29.19
C ARG A 25 -2.16 -8.39 -27.91
N GLU A 26 -0.83 -8.48 -27.77
CA GLU A 26 -0.12 -8.18 -26.53
C GLU A 26 -0.34 -6.74 -26.05
N ASN A 27 -0.35 -5.76 -26.96
CA ASN A 27 -0.54 -4.35 -26.60
C ASN A 27 -1.97 -4.06 -26.14
N LEU A 28 -2.97 -4.61 -26.84
CA LEU A 28 -4.38 -4.45 -26.48
C LEU A 28 -4.67 -5.13 -25.13
N ASN A 29 -4.15 -6.34 -24.94
CA ASN A 29 -4.28 -7.08 -23.70
C ASN A 29 -3.56 -6.38 -22.54
N ALA A 30 -2.35 -5.83 -22.76
CA ALA A 30 -1.65 -5.04 -21.75
C ALA A 30 -2.45 -3.79 -21.38
N PHE A 31 -2.99 -3.06 -22.38
CA PHE A 31 -3.84 -1.90 -22.16
C PHE A 31 -5.03 -2.22 -21.24
N PHE A 32 -5.84 -3.23 -21.58
CA PHE A 32 -7.03 -3.54 -20.77
C PHE A 32 -6.71 -4.24 -19.44
N LYS A 33 -5.81 -5.23 -19.44
CA LYS A 33 -5.55 -6.07 -18.26
C LYS A 33 -4.65 -5.40 -17.23
N ILE A 34 -3.78 -4.47 -17.65
CA ILE A 34 -2.88 -3.75 -16.75
C ILE A 34 -3.41 -2.34 -16.55
N PHE A 35 -3.46 -1.53 -17.60
CA PHE A 35 -3.71 -0.09 -17.44
C PHE A 35 -5.15 0.24 -17.08
N ILE A 36 -6.15 -0.32 -17.78
CA ILE A 36 -7.56 -0.08 -17.46
C ILE A 36 -7.90 -0.68 -16.09
N PHE A 37 -7.46 -1.91 -15.81
CA PHE A 37 -7.64 -2.52 -14.49
C PHE A 37 -7.02 -1.66 -13.36
N GLN A 38 -5.77 -1.20 -13.52
CA GLN A 38 -5.13 -0.30 -12.55
C GLN A 38 -5.87 1.03 -12.43
N GLY A 39 -6.34 1.60 -13.53
CA GLY A 39 -7.13 2.83 -13.53
C GLY A 39 -8.41 2.69 -12.73
N ILE A 40 -9.15 1.59 -12.90
CA ILE A 40 -10.36 1.28 -12.12
C ILE A 40 -10.00 1.14 -10.63
N VAL A 41 -8.94 0.40 -10.29
CA VAL A 41 -8.51 0.22 -8.90
C VAL A 41 -8.15 1.56 -8.26
N ILE A 42 -7.35 2.40 -8.94
CA ILE A 42 -6.96 3.72 -8.44
C ILE A 42 -8.19 4.60 -8.26
N TYR A 43 -9.14 4.58 -9.21
CA TYR A 43 -10.38 5.33 -9.10
C TYR A 43 -11.19 4.93 -7.86
N ILE A 44 -11.38 3.63 -7.63
CA ILE A 44 -12.11 3.10 -6.46
C ILE A 44 -11.40 3.50 -5.16
N VAL A 45 -10.08 3.32 -5.10
CA VAL A 45 -9.29 3.69 -3.92
C VAL A 45 -9.39 5.19 -3.65
N ASN A 46 -9.45 6.03 -4.68
CA ASN A 46 -9.52 7.48 -4.53
C ASN A 46 -10.92 8.02 -4.18
N LEU A 47 -11.96 7.18 -4.11
CA LEU A 47 -13.35 7.64 -3.92
C LEU A 47 -13.53 8.55 -2.70
N SER A 48 -12.95 8.21 -1.55
CA SER A 48 -13.09 9.00 -0.32
C SER A 48 -12.53 10.42 -0.46
N ALA A 49 -11.35 10.55 -1.09
CA ALA A 49 -10.72 11.84 -1.33
C ALA A 49 -11.45 12.63 -2.41
N SER A 50 -11.79 12.00 -3.54
CA SER A 50 -12.56 12.64 -4.62
C SER A 50 -13.91 13.16 -4.13
N PHE A 51 -14.64 12.37 -3.33
CA PHE A 51 -15.92 12.77 -2.77
C PHE A 51 -15.78 13.99 -1.85
N THR A 52 -14.77 13.98 -0.97
CA THR A 52 -14.44 15.11 -0.08
C THR A 52 -14.19 16.40 -0.87
N ILE A 53 -13.42 16.31 -1.97
CA ILE A 53 -13.10 17.47 -2.81
C ILE A 53 -14.35 18.00 -3.52
N ILE A 54 -15.15 17.11 -4.12
CA ILE A 54 -16.35 17.48 -4.88
C ILE A 54 -17.39 18.14 -3.97
N GLN A 55 -17.54 17.67 -2.72
CA GLN A 55 -18.52 18.18 -1.77
C GLN A 55 -17.95 19.23 -0.80
N SER A 56 -16.76 19.77 -1.09
CA SER A 56 -16.04 20.65 -0.17
C SER A 56 -16.79 21.93 0.20
N GLU A 57 -17.60 22.49 -0.71
CA GLU A 57 -18.44 23.66 -0.47
C GLU A 57 -19.52 23.42 0.60
N GLN A 58 -19.93 22.17 0.78
CA GLN A 58 -20.93 21.76 1.78
C GLN A 58 -20.27 21.31 3.10
N SER A 59 -18.93 21.30 3.17
CA SER A 59 -18.22 20.73 4.31
C SER A 59 -17.91 21.80 5.36
N GLN A 60 -18.33 21.54 6.60
CA GLN A 60 -17.79 22.20 7.78
C GLN A 60 -16.83 21.24 8.48
N PHE A 61 -15.71 21.74 8.96
CA PHE A 61 -14.77 20.91 9.72
C PHE A 61 -15.41 20.52 11.06
N THR A 62 -15.55 19.21 11.30
CA THR A 62 -16.17 18.67 12.51
C THR A 62 -15.15 17.94 13.39
N VAL A 63 -15.55 17.57 14.61
CA VAL A 63 -14.77 16.70 15.49
C VAL A 63 -14.45 15.35 14.81
N VAL A 64 -15.40 14.81 14.04
CA VAL A 64 -15.22 13.57 13.28
C VAL A 64 -14.17 13.76 12.18
N SER A 65 -14.20 14.90 11.48
CA SER A 65 -13.16 15.27 10.50
C SER A 65 -11.78 15.37 11.16
N GLY A 66 -11.70 15.98 12.34
CA GLY A 66 -10.46 16.03 13.13
C GLY A 66 -9.94 14.64 13.53
N PHE A 67 -10.83 13.72 13.90
CA PHE A 67 -10.44 12.34 14.22
C PHE A 67 -9.92 11.59 12.99
N GLY A 68 -10.59 11.74 11.83
CA GLY A 68 -10.12 11.18 10.56
C GLY A 68 -8.74 11.72 10.15
N LEU A 69 -8.52 13.02 10.33
CA LEU A 69 -7.22 13.66 10.08
C LEU A 69 -6.12 13.13 11.02
N ALA A 70 -6.43 12.95 12.31
CA ALA A 70 -5.48 12.38 13.27
C ALA A 70 -5.07 10.95 12.87
N ILE A 71 -6.04 10.12 12.47
CA ILE A 71 -5.76 8.76 11.94
C ILE A 71 -4.90 8.85 10.70
N TRP A 72 -5.20 9.76 9.77
CA TRP A 72 -4.40 9.95 8.56
C TRP A 72 -2.95 10.31 8.89
N MET A 73 -2.72 11.22 9.85
CA MET A 73 -1.39 11.62 10.29
C MET A 73 -0.59 10.45 10.88
N ILE A 74 -1.26 9.55 11.63
CA ILE A 74 -0.64 8.31 12.11
C ILE A 74 -0.23 7.43 10.93
N GLY A 75 -1.13 7.23 9.97
CA GLY A 75 -0.82 6.46 8.76
C GLY A 75 0.37 7.04 7.98
N PHE A 76 0.38 8.35 7.79
CA PHE A 76 1.46 9.08 7.12
C PHE A 76 2.81 8.92 7.83
N TYR A 77 2.83 8.97 9.17
CA TYR A 77 4.03 8.71 9.96
C TYR A 77 4.57 7.30 9.69
N PHE A 78 3.71 6.28 9.73
CA PHE A 78 4.12 4.89 9.49
C PHE A 78 4.65 4.67 8.06
N GLU A 79 4.00 5.27 7.07
CA GLU A 79 4.43 5.26 5.67
C GLU A 79 5.82 5.86 5.51
N VAL A 80 5.98 7.14 5.88
CA VAL A 80 7.20 7.90 5.64
C VAL A 80 8.38 7.34 6.43
N VAL A 81 8.17 7.03 7.72
CA VAL A 81 9.24 6.53 8.58
C VAL A 81 9.58 5.08 8.22
N GLY A 82 8.60 4.23 7.91
CA GLY A 82 8.82 2.86 7.49
C GLY A 82 9.66 2.78 6.22
N ASP A 83 9.30 3.56 5.20
CA ASP A 83 10.04 3.64 3.95
C ASP A 83 11.43 4.26 4.11
N LYS A 84 11.56 5.31 4.94
CA LYS A 84 12.86 5.92 5.24
C LYS A 84 13.79 4.91 5.91
N GLN A 85 13.29 4.16 6.88
CA GLN A 85 14.06 3.10 7.56
C GLN A 85 14.51 2.02 6.58
N LEU A 86 13.59 1.55 5.71
CA LEU A 86 13.92 0.56 4.69
C LEU A 86 14.97 1.09 3.71
N LYS A 87 14.82 2.32 3.22
CA LYS A 87 15.73 2.97 2.29
C LYS A 87 17.14 3.08 2.86
N ILE A 88 17.27 3.50 4.12
CA ILE A 88 18.56 3.57 4.81
C ILE A 88 19.16 2.16 4.94
N PHE A 89 18.36 1.18 5.37
CA PHE A 89 18.82 -0.19 5.57
C PHE A 89 19.37 -0.83 4.29
N ILE A 90 18.64 -0.75 3.17
CA ILE A 90 19.06 -1.35 1.89
C ILE A 90 20.22 -0.61 1.23
N SER A 91 20.50 0.64 1.64
CA SER A 91 21.62 1.43 1.10
C SER A 91 22.97 1.00 1.66
N ASN A 92 22.99 0.35 2.83
CA ASN A 92 24.21 -0.21 3.41
C ASN A 92 24.53 -1.56 2.77
N PHE A 93 25.73 -1.70 2.20
CA PHE A 93 26.20 -2.94 1.58
C PHE A 93 26.27 -4.11 2.56
N GLU A 94 26.55 -3.86 3.84
CA GLU A 94 26.62 -4.90 4.88
C GLU A 94 25.26 -5.54 5.19
N ASN A 95 24.17 -4.91 4.74
CA ASN A 95 22.81 -5.41 4.90
C ASN A 95 22.30 -6.20 3.69
N LYS A 96 23.14 -6.40 2.67
CA LYS A 96 22.76 -7.21 1.51
C LYS A 96 22.34 -8.61 1.96
N GLY A 97 21.13 -9.00 1.57
CA GLY A 97 20.54 -10.30 1.92
C GLY A 97 19.94 -10.39 3.32
N LYS A 98 20.11 -9.37 4.18
CA LYS A 98 19.52 -9.32 5.52
C LYS A 98 18.11 -8.72 5.49
N ILE A 99 17.35 -8.95 6.56
CA ILE A 99 16.00 -8.42 6.73
C ILE A 99 16.00 -7.31 7.78
N ILE A 100 15.34 -6.19 7.50
CA ILE A 100 15.15 -5.13 8.49
C ILE A 100 14.18 -5.59 9.58
N GLN A 101 14.60 -5.46 10.84
CA GLN A 101 13.82 -5.89 12.01
C GLN A 101 13.87 -4.86 13.16
N THR A 102 14.27 -3.62 12.86
CA THR A 102 14.42 -2.52 13.81
C THR A 102 13.48 -1.37 13.48
N GLY A 103 13.34 -0.40 14.39
CA GLY A 103 12.43 0.73 14.18
C GLY A 103 10.96 0.30 14.14
N LEU A 104 10.20 0.73 13.14
CA LEU A 104 8.79 0.33 12.98
C LEU A 104 8.65 -1.13 12.53
N TRP A 105 9.66 -1.65 11.82
CA TRP A 105 9.69 -3.03 11.34
C TRP A 105 9.73 -4.04 12.50
N LYS A 106 10.14 -3.63 13.71
CA LYS A 106 10.06 -4.53 14.88
C LYS A 106 8.61 -4.80 15.33
N TYR A 107 7.67 -3.90 15.05
CA TYR A 107 6.28 -4.00 15.50
C TYR A 107 5.34 -4.59 14.45
N THR A 108 5.67 -4.39 13.17
CA THR A 108 4.91 -4.96 12.05
C THR A 108 5.86 -5.24 10.91
N ARG A 109 5.61 -6.34 10.18
CA ARG A 109 6.41 -6.73 9.03
C ARG A 109 6.22 -5.83 7.82
N HIS A 110 5.18 -5.00 7.80
CA HIS A 110 4.85 -4.11 6.69
C HIS A 110 4.33 -2.75 7.21
N PRO A 111 5.18 -1.94 7.86
CA PRO A 111 4.75 -0.67 8.47
C PRO A 111 4.24 0.34 7.45
N ASN A 112 4.83 0.37 6.26
CA ASN A 112 4.36 1.21 5.17
C ASN A 112 2.96 0.80 4.68
N TYR A 113 2.72 -0.48 4.40
CA TYR A 113 1.37 -0.93 4.02
C TYR A 113 0.32 -0.68 5.10
N PHE A 114 0.69 -0.78 6.37
CA PHE A 114 -0.18 -0.34 7.47
C PHE A 114 -0.44 1.17 7.39
N GLY A 115 0.59 1.97 7.16
CA GLY A 115 0.49 3.42 6.95
C GLY A 115 -0.46 3.79 5.81
N GLU A 116 -0.27 3.20 4.64
CA GLU A 116 -1.12 3.39 3.46
C GLU A 116 -2.59 3.08 3.76
N ALA A 117 -2.90 1.89 4.29
CA ALA A 117 -4.27 1.54 4.64
C ALA A 117 -4.86 2.50 5.68
N THR A 118 -4.08 2.85 6.71
CA THR A 118 -4.51 3.75 7.79
C THR A 118 -4.83 5.14 7.26
N MET A 119 -4.06 5.66 6.31
CA MET A 119 -4.37 6.93 5.63
C MET A 119 -5.74 6.87 4.93
N TRP A 120 -6.03 5.80 4.19
CA TRP A 120 -7.31 5.67 3.51
C TRP A 120 -8.50 5.50 4.46
N TRP A 121 -8.32 4.80 5.58
CA TRP A 121 -9.32 4.75 6.65
C TRP A 121 -9.53 6.13 7.30
N GLY A 122 -8.45 6.89 7.51
CA GLY A 122 -8.51 8.27 7.99
C GLY A 122 -9.29 9.19 7.04
N LEU A 123 -9.06 9.09 5.73
CA LEU A 123 -9.80 9.86 4.71
C LEU A 123 -11.28 9.50 4.64
N PHE A 124 -11.63 8.22 4.79
CA PHE A 124 -13.03 7.80 4.88
C PHE A 124 -13.71 8.41 6.12
N ILE A 125 -13.07 8.32 7.29
CA ILE A 125 -13.63 8.93 8.52
C ILE A 125 -13.74 10.45 8.37
N PHE A 126 -12.74 11.07 7.73
CA PHE A 126 -12.75 12.50 7.44
C PHE A 126 -13.94 12.90 6.57
N SER A 127 -14.30 12.08 5.58
CA SER A 127 -15.39 12.34 4.64
C SER A 127 -16.78 12.06 5.20
N LEU A 128 -16.90 11.26 6.27
CA LEU A 128 -18.21 10.86 6.84
C LEU A 128 -19.18 12.01 7.10
N PRO A 129 -18.78 13.14 7.71
CA PRO A 129 -19.70 14.25 7.99
C PRO A 129 -20.18 14.97 6.72
N ILE A 130 -19.47 14.80 5.60
CA ILE A 130 -19.73 15.48 4.34
C ILE A 130 -20.92 14.80 3.66
N SER A 131 -22.03 15.50 3.52
CA SER A 131 -23.25 14.97 2.87
C SER A 131 -23.71 13.61 3.43
N PHE A 132 -23.58 13.39 4.74
CA PHE A 132 -24.09 12.18 5.40
C PHE A 132 -25.61 12.03 5.15
N PRO A 133 -26.14 10.82 4.84
CA PRO A 133 -25.48 9.51 4.86
C PRO A 133 -24.80 9.09 3.55
N LEU A 134 -24.81 9.94 2.51
CA LEU A 134 -24.25 9.57 1.20
C LEU A 134 -22.77 9.20 1.29
N SER A 135 -21.97 9.91 2.10
CA SER A 135 -20.55 9.61 2.34
C SER A 135 -20.24 8.15 2.72
N LEU A 136 -21.19 7.40 3.28
CA LEU A 136 -20.99 5.99 3.66
C LEU A 136 -20.56 5.11 2.49
N PHE A 137 -20.97 5.39 1.25
CA PHE A 137 -20.53 4.58 0.09
C PHE A 137 -19.02 4.64 -0.11
N THR A 138 -18.35 5.71 0.37
CA THR A 138 -16.91 5.89 0.21
C THR A 138 -16.10 4.88 1.02
N ILE A 139 -16.71 4.13 1.96
CA ILE A 139 -16.06 3.02 2.69
C ILE A 139 -15.46 1.95 1.76
N ILE A 140 -15.95 1.86 0.54
CA ILE A 140 -15.39 0.95 -0.48
C ILE A 140 -13.91 1.26 -0.70
N SER A 141 -13.49 2.53 -0.66
CA SER A 141 -12.09 2.96 -0.85
C SER A 141 -11.12 2.28 0.15
N PRO A 142 -11.24 2.47 1.48
CA PRO A 142 -10.33 1.85 2.44
C PRO A 142 -10.45 0.31 2.48
N ILE A 143 -11.64 -0.25 2.24
CA ILE A 143 -11.82 -1.71 2.15
C ILE A 143 -11.02 -2.26 0.96
N TRP A 144 -11.11 -1.61 -0.20
CA TRP A 144 -10.47 -2.07 -1.42
C TRP A 144 -8.95 -2.04 -1.29
N ILE A 145 -8.37 -0.92 -0.87
CA ILE A 145 -6.90 -0.84 -0.70
C ILE A 145 -6.40 -1.82 0.36
N THR A 146 -7.12 -1.98 1.47
CA THR A 146 -6.76 -2.94 2.53
C THR A 146 -6.80 -4.38 2.00
N PHE A 147 -7.83 -4.74 1.23
CA PHE A 147 -7.93 -6.06 0.59
C PHE A 147 -6.77 -6.29 -0.37
N PHE A 148 -6.48 -5.33 -1.25
CA PHE A 148 -5.38 -5.46 -2.21
C PHE A 148 -4.06 -5.64 -1.49
N LEU A 149 -3.71 -4.79 -0.52
CA LEU A 149 -2.47 -4.87 0.25
C LEU A 149 -2.30 -6.19 1.02
N LEU A 150 -3.38 -6.78 1.54
CA LEU A 150 -3.29 -7.97 2.38
C LEU A 150 -3.46 -9.30 1.64
N ARG A 151 -4.15 -9.30 0.49
CA ARG A 151 -4.61 -10.52 -0.18
C ARG A 151 -4.20 -10.65 -1.64
N VAL A 152 -3.99 -9.56 -2.37
CA VAL A 152 -3.76 -9.60 -3.82
C VAL A 152 -2.33 -9.16 -4.16
N SER A 153 -2.01 -7.94 -3.76
CA SER A 153 -0.74 -7.25 -3.97
C SER A 153 -0.10 -6.91 -2.63
N GLY A 154 1.07 -6.28 -2.64
CA GLY A 154 1.76 -5.90 -1.40
C GLY A 154 2.26 -7.11 -0.62
N VAL A 155 1.59 -7.42 0.49
CA VAL A 155 2.05 -8.38 1.50
C VAL A 155 2.30 -9.77 0.90
N PRO A 156 1.35 -10.46 0.24
CA PRO A 156 1.56 -11.85 -0.19
C PRO A 156 2.71 -11.99 -1.18
N LEU A 157 2.82 -11.05 -2.12
CA LEU A 157 3.88 -11.05 -3.13
C LEU A 157 5.26 -10.77 -2.52
N LEU A 158 5.34 -9.95 -1.47
CA LEU A 158 6.59 -9.65 -0.77
C LEU A 158 7.02 -10.83 0.10
N GLU A 159 6.10 -11.40 0.88
CA GLU A 159 6.42 -12.55 1.76
C GLU A 159 6.83 -13.78 0.96
N LYS A 160 6.22 -14.01 -0.21
CA LYS A 160 6.59 -15.11 -1.10
C LYS A 160 8.05 -15.05 -1.57
N ARG A 161 8.66 -13.86 -1.64
CA ARG A 161 10.08 -13.73 -2.01
C ARG A 161 11.03 -14.20 -0.91
N TYR A 162 10.55 -14.24 0.32
CA TYR A 162 11.30 -14.71 1.48
C TYR A 162 10.90 -16.13 1.89
N GLU A 163 10.07 -16.80 1.10
CA GLU A 163 9.67 -18.18 1.32
C GLU A 163 10.91 -19.09 1.32
N GLY A 164 11.05 -19.89 2.38
CA GLY A 164 12.23 -20.74 2.60
C GLY A 164 13.44 -20.03 3.23
N ASN A 165 13.39 -18.73 3.50
CA ASN A 165 14.45 -18.04 4.24
C ASN A 165 14.29 -18.27 5.77
N PRO A 166 15.24 -18.95 6.44
CA PRO A 166 15.13 -19.24 7.88
C PRO A 166 15.04 -17.99 8.76
N GLU A 167 15.76 -16.92 8.43
CA GLU A 167 15.73 -15.65 9.18
C GLU A 167 14.35 -15.00 9.08
N TYR A 168 13.75 -15.03 7.89
CA TYR A 168 12.41 -14.47 7.70
C TYR A 168 11.36 -15.27 8.45
N GLU A 169 11.44 -16.60 8.44
CA GLU A 169 10.49 -17.44 9.18
C GLU A 169 10.57 -17.22 10.70
N LEU A 170 11.76 -16.98 11.25
CA LEU A 170 11.90 -16.56 12.65
C LEU A 170 11.26 -15.19 12.90
N TYR A 171 11.49 -14.22 12.01
CA TYR A 171 10.88 -12.90 12.08
C TYR A 171 9.34 -12.94 12.01
N LYS A 172 8.78 -13.80 11.15
CA LYS A 172 7.32 -14.00 11.03
C LYS A 172 6.66 -14.49 12.31
N LYS A 173 7.35 -15.31 13.11
CA LYS A 173 6.82 -15.86 14.37
C LYS A 173 6.71 -14.78 15.45
N ARG A 174 7.71 -13.90 15.54
CA ARG A 174 7.78 -12.85 16.57
C ARG A 174 7.08 -11.55 16.21
N THR A 175 6.99 -11.20 14.92
CA THR A 175 6.50 -9.89 14.48
C THR A 175 5.15 -9.99 13.78
N SER A 176 4.22 -9.13 14.18
CA SER A 176 2.89 -9.03 13.59
C SER A 176 2.96 -8.83 12.08
N LYS A 177 1.99 -9.41 11.36
CA LYS A 177 1.91 -9.31 9.91
C LYS A 177 1.62 -7.88 9.45
N PHE A 178 0.70 -7.18 10.10
CA PHE A 178 0.18 -5.92 9.54
C PHE A 178 -0.02 -4.86 10.61
N PHE A 179 -0.83 -5.16 11.63
CA PHE A 179 -1.03 -4.23 12.74
C PHE A 179 0.26 -4.10 13.57
N PRO A 180 0.70 -2.89 13.92
CA PRO A 180 1.87 -2.68 14.76
C PRO A 180 1.58 -3.17 16.19
N LEU A 181 2.20 -4.28 16.58
CA LEU A 181 2.02 -4.91 17.89
C LEU A 181 3.39 -5.19 18.53
N PRO A 182 3.47 -5.26 19.87
CA PRO A 182 4.68 -5.76 20.55
C PRO A 182 5.10 -7.13 20.02
N GLN A 183 6.40 -7.42 20.05
CA GLN A 183 6.91 -8.71 19.59
C GLN A 183 6.44 -9.82 20.52
N LYS A 184 6.16 -10.98 19.92
CA LYS A 184 5.88 -12.21 20.66
C LYS A 184 7.21 -12.81 21.12
N ASN A 185 7.25 -13.23 22.37
CA ASN A 185 8.37 -13.98 22.97
C ASN A 185 8.48 -15.38 22.35
#